data_AF-A0A1V6NF41-F1
#
_entry.id   AF-A0A1V6NF41-F1
#
_cell.length_a   1.000
_cell.length_b   1.000
_cell.length_c   1.000
_cell.angle_alpha   90.00
_cell.angle_beta   90.00
_cell.angle_gamma   90.00
#
_symmetry.space_group_name_H-M   'P 1'
#
loop_
_entity.id
_entity.type
_entity.pdbx_description
1 polymer ?
#
loop_
_entity_poly.entity_id
_entity_poly.type
_entity_poly.pdbx_seq_one_letter_code
_entity_poly.pdbx_strand_id
1 'polypeptide(L)'
;MENSDIPDAPSLQMQMQSLKYFPLDDCDISQVSDETLTTLFDTAPALHSYEGTRVVRMSHTLVLKGGRGARPSEANILNLVAECDGSETIRVPKVYRVLNIEPDEIYGYKCLILMDFIDAFQLSNAGVI
;
A
#
# COMPACT_ATOMS: atom_id res chain seq x y z
N MET A 1 44.42 -16.12 4.02
CA MET A 1 43.83 -14.97 4.74
C MET A 1 42.60 -14.59 3.95
N GLU A 2 41.44 -15.03 4.40
CA GLU A 2 40.15 -14.67 3.80
C GLU A 2 39.88 -13.19 4.08
N ASN A 3 39.79 -12.38 3.03
CA ASN A 3 39.08 -11.12 3.09
C ASN A 3 37.59 -11.48 3.08
N SER A 4 37.00 -11.55 4.26
CA SER A 4 35.55 -11.49 4.39
C SER A 4 35.12 -10.06 4.09
N ASP A 5 34.58 -9.84 2.90
CA ASP A 5 33.88 -8.61 2.54
C ASP A 5 32.72 -8.42 3.54
N ILE A 6 32.95 -7.57 4.55
CA ILE A 6 31.89 -7.07 5.40
C ILE A 6 31.07 -6.14 4.51
N PRO A 7 29.77 -6.40 4.28
CA PRO A 7 28.98 -5.48 3.48
C PRO A 7 28.95 -4.12 4.17
N ASP A 8 29.34 -3.07 3.45
CA ASP A 8 29.29 -1.69 3.93
C ASP A 8 27.87 -1.40 4.41
N ALA A 9 27.73 -1.11 5.70
CA ALA A 9 26.45 -0.74 6.28
C ALA A 9 25.93 0.54 5.59
N PRO A 10 24.66 0.60 5.19
CA PRO A 10 24.11 1.78 4.53
C PRO A 10 24.22 3.01 5.44
N SER A 11 24.61 4.15 4.86
CA SER A 11 24.78 5.39 5.61
C SER A 11 23.50 5.79 6.36
N LEU A 12 23.67 6.46 7.52
CA LEU A 12 22.57 6.91 8.36
C LEU A 12 21.56 7.79 7.59
N GLN A 13 22.04 8.58 6.63
CA GLN A 13 21.19 9.43 5.78
C GLN A 13 20.31 8.60 4.84
N MET A 14 20.85 7.52 4.26
CA MET A 14 20.11 6.61 3.39
C MET A 14 19.07 5.81 4.18
N GLN A 15 19.38 5.42 5.42
CA GLN A 15 18.42 4.79 6.34
C GLN A 15 17.29 5.75 6.73
N MET A 16 17.61 7.00 7.09
CA MET A 16 16.60 8.02 7.41
C MET A 16 15.73 8.39 6.21
N GLN A 17 16.30 8.41 5.00
CA GLN A 17 15.54 8.61 3.77
C GLN A 17 14.63 7.41 3.51
N SER A 18 15.13 6.18 3.61
CA SER A 18 14.32 4.96 3.46
C SER A 18 13.14 4.98 4.42
N LEU A 19 13.36 5.28 5.70
CA LEU A 19 12.30 5.35 6.71
C LEU A 19 11.24 6.43 6.39
N LYS A 20 11.65 7.52 5.73
CA LYS A 20 10.74 8.58 5.29
C LYS A 20 9.85 8.11 4.12
N TYR A 21 10.34 7.22 3.26
CA TYR A 21 9.61 6.73 2.09
C TYR A 21 8.86 5.41 2.34
N PHE A 22 9.37 4.59 3.25
CA PHE A 22 8.94 3.23 3.55
C PHE A 22 8.87 3.05 5.08
N PRO A 23 7.93 3.73 5.76
CA PRO A 23 7.85 3.75 7.22
C PRO A 23 7.59 2.38 7.86
N LEU A 24 7.15 1.38 7.08
CA LEU A 24 6.84 0.03 7.55
C LEU A 24 7.74 -1.06 6.95
N ASP A 25 8.89 -0.73 6.37
CA ASP A 25 9.88 -1.77 6.03
C ASP A 25 10.30 -2.53 7.30
N ASP A 26 10.47 -3.85 7.16
CA ASP A 26 10.84 -4.80 8.23
C ASP A 26 9.90 -4.83 9.46
N CYS A 27 8.75 -4.17 9.38
CA CYS A 27 7.74 -4.15 10.44
C CYS A 27 6.74 -5.31 10.28
N ASP A 28 6.41 -5.98 11.38
CA ASP A 28 5.25 -6.87 11.42
C ASP A 28 3.96 -6.04 11.42
N ILE A 29 3.28 -6.03 10.27
CA ILE A 29 2.03 -5.28 10.06
C ILE A 29 0.89 -5.68 11.01
N SER A 30 0.95 -6.88 11.61
CA SER A 30 -0.06 -7.31 12.59
C SER A 30 0.08 -6.57 13.92
N GLN A 31 1.26 -6.00 14.20
CA GLN A 31 1.57 -5.25 15.42
C GLN A 31 1.39 -3.74 15.26
N VAL A 32 1.18 -3.24 14.04
CA VAL A 32 0.98 -1.81 13.78
C VAL A 32 -0.46 -1.43 14.17
N SER A 33 -0.65 -0.39 14.99
CA SER A 33 -2.00 0.05 15.38
C SER A 33 -2.76 0.72 14.22
N ASP A 34 -4.09 0.70 14.27
CA ASP A 34 -4.92 1.44 13.31
C ASP A 34 -4.65 2.95 13.36
N GLU A 35 -4.37 3.50 14.54
CA GLU A 35 -4.00 4.91 14.74
C GLU A 35 -2.69 5.27 14.01
N THR A 36 -1.67 4.41 14.12
CA THR A 36 -0.42 4.58 13.39
C THR A 36 -0.65 4.50 11.88
N LEU A 37 -1.43 3.53 11.40
CA LEU A 37 -1.77 3.44 9.97
C LEU A 37 -2.52 4.70 9.49
N THR A 38 -3.42 5.24 10.29
CA THR A 38 -4.16 6.48 9.97
C THR A 38 -3.22 7.68 9.90
N THR A 39 -2.33 7.82 10.88
CA THR A 39 -1.34 8.91 10.91
C THR A 39 -0.37 8.82 9.72
N LEU A 40 0.07 7.60 9.41
CA LEU A 40 0.92 7.34 8.26
C LEU A 40 0.17 7.58 6.95
N PHE A 41 -1.14 7.32 6.88
CA PHE A 41 -1.93 7.72 5.73
C PHE A 41 -1.69 9.20 5.47
N ASP A 42 -1.94 10.09 6.42
CA ASP A 42 -1.84 11.53 6.19
C ASP A 42 -0.42 12.04 5.85
N THR A 43 0.62 11.35 6.31
CA THR A 43 2.01 11.85 6.25
C THR A 43 2.91 11.14 5.25
N ALA A 44 2.62 9.89 4.88
CA ALA A 44 3.46 9.11 3.99
C ALA A 44 3.40 9.63 2.53
N PRO A 45 4.43 9.35 1.71
CA PRO A 45 4.47 9.77 0.32
C PRO A 45 3.27 9.22 -0.47
N ALA A 46 2.54 10.11 -1.14
CA ALA A 46 1.44 9.72 -2.01
C ALA A 46 1.96 9.21 -3.35
N LEU A 47 1.54 8.00 -3.74
CA LEU A 47 1.70 7.47 -5.09
C LEU A 47 0.62 8.03 -6.04
N HIS A 48 -0.56 8.26 -5.48
CA HIS A 48 -1.71 8.75 -6.22
C HIS A 48 -2.59 9.60 -5.32
N SER A 49 -3.08 10.73 -5.84
CA SER A 49 -4.09 11.54 -5.17
C SER A 49 -4.94 12.25 -6.21
N TYR A 50 -6.16 11.78 -6.41
CA TYR A 50 -7.09 12.30 -7.40
C TYR A 50 -8.54 11.97 -7.03
N GLU A 51 -9.47 12.89 -7.30
CA GLU A 51 -10.92 12.72 -7.09
C GLU A 51 -11.34 12.11 -5.74
N GLY A 52 -10.65 12.51 -4.67
CA GLY A 52 -10.95 12.05 -3.32
C GLY A 52 -10.44 10.64 -3.01
N THR A 53 -9.69 10.00 -3.90
CA THR A 53 -8.90 8.81 -3.60
C THR A 53 -7.46 9.22 -3.35
N ARG A 54 -6.83 8.63 -2.34
CA ARG A 54 -5.40 8.78 -2.08
C ARG A 54 -4.78 7.43 -1.77
N VAL A 55 -3.62 7.17 -2.35
CA VAL A 55 -2.83 5.95 -2.14
C VAL A 55 -1.44 6.37 -1.72
N VAL A 56 -0.99 5.89 -0.57
CA VAL A 56 0.35 6.16 -0.05
C VAL A 56 1.20 4.92 0.00
N ARG A 57 2.51 5.13 -0.10
CA ARG A 57 3.50 4.06 0.06
C ARG A 57 3.81 3.82 1.53
N MET A 58 3.72 2.57 1.97
CA MET A 58 3.98 2.19 3.36
C MET A 58 5.28 1.42 3.51
N SER A 59 5.58 0.54 2.56
CA SER A 59 6.83 -0.24 2.49
C SER A 59 7.15 -0.54 1.02
N HIS A 60 8.24 -1.25 0.74
CA HIS A 60 8.51 -1.73 -0.61
C HIS A 60 7.40 -2.65 -1.17
N THR A 61 6.59 -3.26 -0.32
CA THR A 61 5.58 -4.25 -0.71
C THR A 61 4.15 -3.84 -0.35
N LEU A 62 3.94 -2.67 0.28
CA LEU A 62 2.64 -2.29 0.81
C LEU A 62 2.23 -0.88 0.44
N VAL A 63 0.93 -0.73 0.19
CA VAL A 63 0.25 0.56 0.08
C VAL A 63 -0.92 0.65 1.04
N LEU A 64 -1.24 1.88 1.41
CA LEU A 64 -2.47 2.22 2.11
C LEU A 64 -3.32 3.09 1.19
N LYS A 65 -4.50 2.59 0.81
CA LYS A 65 -5.49 3.31 0.01
C LYS A 65 -6.59 3.86 0.91
N GLY A 66 -7.07 5.06 0.61
CA GLY A 66 -8.12 5.69 1.40
C GLY A 66 -8.71 6.92 0.73
N GLY A 67 -9.40 7.71 1.54
CA GLY A 67 -10.09 8.94 1.13
C GLY A 67 -11.57 8.71 0.84
N ARG A 68 -12.24 9.77 0.37
CA ARG A 68 -13.67 9.73 0.03
C ARG A 68 -14.00 8.68 -1.01
N GLY A 69 -13.07 8.25 -1.87
CA GLY A 69 -13.34 7.28 -2.93
C GLY A 69 -13.17 5.81 -2.54
N ALA A 70 -12.51 5.50 -1.42
CA ALA A 70 -12.18 4.12 -1.03
C ALA A 70 -13.32 3.46 -0.25
N ARG A 71 -13.75 2.27 -0.68
CA ARG A 71 -14.89 1.54 -0.09
C ARG A 71 -14.53 0.18 0.51
N PRO A 72 -15.22 -0.26 1.58
CA PRO A 72 -15.10 -1.63 2.06
C PRO A 72 -15.44 -2.69 1.01
N SER A 73 -16.37 -2.38 0.09
CA SER A 73 -16.73 -3.28 -1.00
C SER A 73 -15.57 -3.56 -1.96
N GLU A 74 -14.63 -2.62 -2.14
CA GLU A 74 -13.43 -2.86 -2.96
C GLU A 74 -12.56 -3.95 -2.35
N ALA A 75 -12.32 -3.89 -1.05
CA ALA A 75 -11.57 -4.92 -0.33
C ALA A 75 -12.25 -6.29 -0.42
N ASN A 76 -13.58 -6.33 -0.29
CA ASN A 76 -14.36 -7.57 -0.42
C ASN A 76 -14.24 -8.17 -1.83
N ILE A 77 -14.28 -7.34 -2.88
CA ILE A 77 -14.09 -7.80 -4.26
C ILE A 77 -12.68 -8.35 -4.47
N LEU A 78 -11.65 -7.67 -3.93
CA LEU A 78 -10.27 -8.16 -4.02
C LEU A 78 -10.09 -9.52 -3.35
N ASN A 79 -10.67 -9.70 -2.15
CA ASN A 79 -10.65 -10.99 -1.46
C ASN A 79 -11.40 -12.07 -2.25
N LEU A 80 -12.58 -11.75 -2.79
CA LEU A 80 -13.35 -12.68 -3.61
C LEU A 80 -12.55 -13.12 -4.85
N VAL A 81 -11.88 -12.20 -5.55
CA VAL A 81 -11.07 -12.53 -6.71
C VAL A 81 -9.83 -13.35 -6.32
N ALA A 82 -9.24 -13.07 -5.17
CA ALA A 82 -8.11 -13.86 -4.64
C ALA A 82 -8.50 -15.32 -4.33
N GLU A 83 -9.77 -15.57 -3.99
CA GLU A 83 -10.32 -16.90 -3.69
C GLU A 83 -10.82 -17.66 -4.93
N CYS A 84 -10.97 -17.01 -6.09
CA CYS A 84 -11.52 -17.65 -7.29
C CYS A 84 -10.49 -18.52 -8.03
N ASP A 85 -10.83 -19.77 -8.30
CA ASP A 85 -10.05 -20.66 -9.18
C ASP A 85 -9.90 -20.03 -10.59
N GLY A 86 -8.66 -19.92 -11.11
CA GLY A 86 -8.33 -19.23 -12.37
C GLY A 86 -7.73 -17.81 -12.22
N SER A 87 -7.62 -17.34 -10.97
CA SER A 87 -6.93 -16.10 -10.55
C SER A 87 -5.46 -15.98 -11.02
N GLU A 88 -4.83 -17.09 -11.44
CA GLU A 88 -3.48 -17.08 -12.01
C GLU A 88 -3.30 -16.11 -13.21
N THR A 89 -4.40 -15.75 -13.88
CA THR A 89 -4.37 -14.88 -15.05
C THR A 89 -4.22 -13.39 -14.70
N ILE A 90 -4.76 -12.92 -13.58
CA ILE A 90 -4.71 -11.51 -13.16
C ILE A 90 -4.39 -11.43 -11.67
N ARG A 91 -3.16 -11.03 -11.35
CA ARG A 91 -2.73 -10.80 -9.97
C ARG A 91 -3.49 -9.61 -9.37
N VAL A 92 -4.22 -9.86 -8.28
CA VAL A 92 -4.87 -8.83 -7.46
C VAL A 92 -4.10 -8.59 -6.16
N PRO A 93 -4.11 -7.37 -5.60
CA PRO A 93 -3.47 -7.11 -4.31
C PRO A 93 -4.12 -7.93 -3.19
N LYS A 94 -3.30 -8.58 -2.35
CA LYS A 94 -3.80 -9.17 -1.11
C LYS A 94 -4.19 -8.06 -0.14
N VAL A 95 -5.43 -8.10 0.35
CA VAL A 95 -5.88 -7.20 1.42
C VAL A 95 -5.42 -7.77 2.75
N TYR A 96 -4.75 -6.94 3.55
CA TYR A 96 -4.35 -7.30 4.91
C TYR A 96 -5.36 -6.78 5.93
N ARG A 97 -5.79 -5.52 5.80
CA ARG A 97 -6.67 -4.85 6.76
C ARG A 97 -7.59 -3.84 6.08
N VAL A 98 -8.80 -3.74 6.61
CA VAL A 98 -9.75 -2.65 6.34
C VAL A 98 -10.03 -1.97 7.68
N LEU A 99 -9.74 -0.68 7.77
CA LEU A 99 -9.89 0.09 9.02
C LEU A 99 -10.60 1.43 8.76
N ASN A 100 -10.97 2.10 9.85
CA ASN A 100 -11.68 3.39 9.83
C ASN A 100 -12.91 3.40 8.93
N ILE A 101 -13.75 2.37 9.07
CA ILE A 101 -15.02 2.32 8.34
C ILE A 101 -15.97 3.34 8.96
N GLU A 102 -16.25 4.40 8.22
CA GLU A 102 -17.06 5.52 8.69
C GLU A 102 -18.06 5.94 7.60
N PRO A 103 -19.23 6.46 7.98
CA PRO A 103 -20.23 6.91 7.02
C PRO A 103 -19.70 8.08 6.16
N ASP A 104 -20.10 8.09 4.89
CA ASP A 104 -19.89 9.16 3.92
C ASP A 104 -21.25 9.60 3.38
N GLU A 105 -21.52 10.89 3.40
CA GLU A 105 -22.85 11.44 3.09
C GLU A 105 -23.32 11.17 1.66
N ILE A 106 -22.39 10.98 0.72
CA ILE A 106 -22.69 10.87 -0.71
C ILE A 106 -22.67 9.41 -1.14
N TYR A 107 -21.71 8.64 -0.62
CA TYR A 107 -21.39 7.32 -1.16
C TYR A 107 -21.49 6.19 -0.13
N GLY A 108 -22.10 6.45 1.03
CA GLY A 108 -22.41 5.44 2.04
C GLY A 108 -21.33 5.31 3.11
N TYR A 109 -20.21 4.64 2.80
CA TYR A 109 -19.12 4.41 3.76
C TYR A 109 -17.76 4.61 3.12
N LYS A 110 -16.79 5.17 3.83
CA LYS A 110 -15.37 5.21 3.44
C LYS A 110 -14.52 4.38 4.38
N CYS A 111 -13.34 3.99 3.94
CA CYS A 111 -12.36 3.25 4.76
C CYS A 111 -10.91 3.50 4.32
N LEU A 112 -9.97 2.97 5.10
CA LEU A 112 -8.60 2.74 4.66
C LEU A 112 -8.40 1.25 4.40
N ILE A 113 -7.64 0.92 3.36
CA ILE A 113 -7.34 -0.45 2.91
C ILE A 113 -5.82 -0.61 2.85
N LEU A 114 -5.27 -1.44 3.73
CA LEU A 114 -3.87 -1.87 3.68
C LEU A 114 -3.78 -3.12 2.83
N MET A 115 -2.99 -3.06 1.75
CA MET A 115 -2.88 -4.14 0.77
C MET A 115 -1.50 -4.17 0.11
N ASP A 116 -1.24 -5.24 -0.64
CA ASP A 116 -0.03 -5.34 -1.46
C ASP A 116 0.13 -4.12 -2.38
N PHE A 117 1.37 -3.68 -2.51
CA PHE A 117 1.81 -2.97 -3.69
C PHE A 117 2.20 -3.98 -4.77
N ILE A 118 1.54 -3.91 -5.91
CA ILE A 118 1.96 -4.65 -7.10
C ILE A 118 2.82 -3.73 -7.95
N ASP A 119 4.10 -4.07 -8.08
CA ASP A 119 4.98 -3.40 -9.04
C ASP A 119 4.56 -3.77 -10.47
N ALA A 120 4.03 -2.79 -11.18
CA ALA A 120 3.49 -2.95 -12.52
C ALA A 120 3.59 -1.65 -13.30
N PHE A 121 3.61 -1.77 -14.63
CA PHE A 121 3.60 -0.62 -15.52
C PHE A 121 2.16 -0.19 -15.80
N GLN A 122 1.92 1.14 -15.84
CA GLN A 122 0.64 1.67 -16.29
C GLN A 122 0.45 1.34 -17.78
N LEU A 123 -0.73 0.82 -18.13
CA LEU A 123 -1.08 0.48 -19.51
C LEU A 123 -1.46 1.70 -20.37
N SER A 124 -1.53 2.90 -19.78
CA SER A 124 -1.79 4.14 -20.51
C SER A 124 -0.52 4.60 -21.22
N ASN A 125 -0.53 4.45 -22.56
CA ASN A 125 0.52 4.73 -23.54
C ASN A 125 1.66 3.70 -23.65
N ALA A 126 1.29 2.46 -23.99
CA ALA A 126 2.01 1.83 -25.11
C ALA A 126 1.72 2.70 -26.35
N GLY A 127 2.76 3.15 -27.05
CA GLY A 127 2.65 4.08 -28.17
C GLY A 127 1.60 3.65 -29.19
N VAL A 128 0.98 4.65 -29.83
CA VAL A 128 0.37 4.52 -31.15
C VAL A 128 1.23 3.57 -31.99
N ILE A 129 0.67 2.41 -32.33
CA ILE A 129 1.20 1.51 -33.36
C ILE A 129 0.49 1.86 -34.67
#